data_AF-A0A1C7E991-F1
#
_entry.id   AF-A0A1C7E991-F1
#
_cell.length_a   1.000
_cell.length_b   1.000
_cell.length_c   1.000
_cell.angle_alpha   90.00
_cell.angle_beta   90.00
_cell.angle_gamma   90.00
#
_symmetry.space_group_name_H-M   'P 1'
#
loop_
_entity.id
_entity.type
_entity.pdbx_description
1 polymer ?
#
loop_
_entity_poly.entity_id
_entity_poly.type
_entity_poly.pdbx_seq_one_letter_code
_entity_poly.pdbx_strand_id
1 'polypeptide(L)'
;MKMKGMSKFAGGMIGLITGGVAGAFLGLVIGGTFLGGFDIHEKTGMEGYELAVYVGAGIGLIAGAGIGVWMAGKERRERDRFGLDVHKPFK
;
A
#
# COMPACT_ATOMS: atom_id res chain seq x y z
N MET A 1 24.69 -4.43 -9.32
CA MET A 1 23.21 -4.38 -9.35
C MET A 1 22.51 -4.37 -7.98
N LYS A 2 23.18 -4.57 -6.83
CA LYS A 2 22.49 -4.99 -5.60
C LYS A 2 21.73 -3.91 -4.79
N MET A 3 22.15 -2.64 -4.75
CA MET A 3 21.50 -1.64 -3.86
C MET A 3 20.34 -0.86 -4.49
N LYS A 4 20.33 -0.68 -5.82
CA LYS A 4 19.30 0.14 -6.51
C LYS A 4 17.90 -0.50 -6.49
N GLY A 5 17.82 -1.83 -6.61
CA GLY A 5 16.55 -2.56 -6.54
C GLY A 5 16.00 -2.66 -5.11
N MET A 6 16.90 -2.73 -4.11
CA MET A 6 16.53 -3.01 -2.72
C MET A 6 15.75 -1.87 -2.06
N SER A 7 16.08 -0.61 -2.35
CA SER A 7 15.34 0.56 -1.83
C SER A 7 13.93 0.67 -2.43
N LYS A 8 13.76 0.37 -3.73
CA LYS A 8 12.43 0.35 -4.36
C LYS A 8 11.58 -0.81 -3.86
N PHE A 9 12.20 -1.96 -3.65
CA PHE A 9 11.54 -3.13 -3.07
C PHE A 9 11.08 -2.85 -1.63
N ALA A 10 11.93 -2.25 -0.80
CA ALA A 10 11.57 -1.86 0.56
C ALA A 10 10.42 -0.83 0.58
N GLY A 11 10.50 0.21 -0.25
CA GLY A 11 9.42 1.19 -0.38
C GLY A 11 8.10 0.56 -0.86
N GLY A 12 8.16 -0.35 -1.83
CA GLY A 12 7.00 -1.10 -2.29
C GLY A 12 6.40 -2.00 -1.21
N MET A 13 7.23 -2.67 -0.41
CA MET A 13 6.77 -3.55 0.67
C MET A 13 6.14 -2.77 1.82
N ILE A 14 6.73 -1.63 2.22
CA ILE A 14 6.15 -0.73 3.22
C ILE A 14 4.82 -0.15 2.70
N GLY A 15 4.81 0.28 1.44
CA GLY A 15 3.60 0.78 0.78
C GLY A 15 2.50 -0.28 0.70
N LEU A 16 2.85 -1.52 0.39
CA LEU A 16 1.93 -2.66 0.33
C LEU A 16 1.32 -2.93 1.71
N ILE A 17 2.13 -3.07 2.77
CA ILE A 17 1.63 -3.34 4.12
C ILE A 17 0.74 -2.18 4.59
N THR A 18 1.22 -0.95 4.48
CA THR A 18 0.50 0.23 4.96
C THR A 18 -0.79 0.44 4.16
N GLY A 19 -0.73 0.27 2.84
CA GLY A 19 -1.88 0.38 1.96
C GLY A 19 -2.91 -0.71 2.21
N GLY A 20 -2.49 -1.96 2.42
CA GLY A 20 -3.37 -3.06 2.76
C GLY A 20 -4.11 -2.83 4.09
N VAL A 21 -3.40 -2.41 5.13
CA VAL A 21 -4.00 -2.10 6.44
C VAL A 21 -4.96 -0.90 6.35
N ALA A 22 -4.54 0.19 5.70
CA ALA A 22 -5.37 1.38 5.52
C ALA A 22 -6.61 1.09 4.66
N GLY A 23 -6.44 0.33 3.57
CA GLY A 23 -7.52 -0.09 2.69
C GLY A 23 -8.52 -1.02 3.38
N ALA A 24 -8.04 -1.99 4.16
CA ALA A 24 -8.88 -2.88 4.96
C ALA A 24 -9.68 -2.08 6.00
N PHE A 25 -9.03 -1.14 6.70
CA PHE A 25 -9.70 -0.29 7.68
C PHE A 25 -10.77 0.60 7.05
N LEU A 26 -10.48 1.24 5.91
CA LEU A 26 -11.48 2.03 5.18
C LEU A 26 -12.61 1.15 4.65
N GLY A 27 -12.29 -0.04 4.15
CA GLY A 27 -13.27 -1.05 3.74
C GLY A 27 -14.18 -1.47 4.89
N LEU A 28 -13.64 -1.67 6.09
CA LEU A 28 -14.41 -1.94 7.30
C LEU A 28 -15.31 -0.77 7.67
N VAL A 29 -14.80 0.46 7.68
CA VAL A 29 -15.58 1.63 8.07
C VAL A 29 -16.73 1.86 7.10
N ILE A 30 -16.45 1.85 5.79
CA ILE A 30 -17.48 2.03 4.75
C ILE A 30 -18.43 0.83 4.76
N GLY A 31 -17.91 -0.39 4.80
CA GLY A 31 -18.69 -1.61 4.85
C GLY A 31 -19.60 -1.68 6.07
N GLY A 32 -19.09 -1.43 7.26
CA GLY A 32 -19.87 -1.43 8.50
C GLY A 32 -20.94 -0.34 8.50
N THR A 33 -20.62 0.84 7.97
CA THR A 33 -21.56 1.97 7.94
C THR A 33 -22.69 1.78 6.91
N PHE A 34 -22.37 1.31 5.71
CA PHE A 34 -23.34 1.24 4.60
C PHE A 34 -23.87 -0.16 4.32
N LEU A 35 -23.10 -1.21 4.59
CA LEU A 35 -23.42 -2.61 4.29
C LEU A 35 -23.67 -3.45 5.54
N GLY A 36 -23.31 -2.97 6.74
CA GLY A 36 -23.52 -3.68 8.00
C GLY A 36 -25.00 -3.84 8.39
N GLY A 37 -25.88 -3.00 7.85
CA GLY A 37 -27.32 -3.14 8.01
C GLY A 37 -28.01 -4.01 6.95
N PHE A 38 -27.27 -4.50 5.95
CA PHE A 38 -27.83 -5.36 4.90
C PHE A 38 -27.56 -6.83 5.21
N ASP A 39 -28.64 -7.61 5.30
CA ASP A 39 -28.58 -9.07 5.50
C ASP A 39 -28.23 -9.79 4.19
N ILE A 40 -27.01 -9.57 3.69
CA ILE A 40 -26.47 -10.17 2.46
C ILE A 40 -25.93 -11.60 2.74
N HIS A 41 -25.92 -11.98 4.02
CA HIS A 41 -25.38 -13.24 4.51
C HIS A 41 -26.09 -14.44 3.88
N GLU A 42 -27.40 -14.34 3.67
CA GLU A 42 -28.26 -15.41 3.15
C GLU A 42 -27.89 -15.86 1.72
N LYS A 43 -27.23 -14.99 0.91
CA LYS A 43 -26.83 -15.33 -0.46
C LYS A 43 -25.35 -15.57 -0.67
N THR A 44 -24.50 -15.05 0.21
CA THR A 44 -23.05 -15.06 0.01
C THR A 44 -22.27 -15.79 1.10
N GLY A 45 -22.90 -16.09 2.24
CA GLY A 45 -22.25 -16.67 3.41
C GLY A 45 -21.23 -15.75 4.09
N MET A 46 -21.18 -14.47 3.71
CA MET A 46 -20.32 -13.44 4.28
C MET A 46 -21.14 -12.18 4.56
N GLU A 47 -20.80 -11.45 5.61
CA GLU A 47 -21.46 -10.18 5.91
C GLU A 47 -20.97 -9.08 4.95
N GLY A 48 -21.85 -8.13 4.62
CA GLY A 48 -21.55 -7.09 3.63
C GLY A 48 -20.33 -6.23 3.99
N TYR A 49 -20.08 -6.04 5.29
CA TYR A 49 -18.88 -5.34 5.76
C TYR A 49 -17.61 -6.18 5.60
N GLU A 50 -17.67 -7.51 5.75
CA GLU A 50 -16.51 -8.39 5.53
C GLU A 50 -16.06 -8.33 4.08
N LEU A 51 -17.01 -8.36 3.15
CA LEU A 51 -16.73 -8.21 1.72
C LEU A 51 -16.04 -6.87 1.43
N ALA A 52 -16.54 -5.78 2.03
CA ALA A 52 -15.96 -4.45 1.86
C ALA A 52 -14.55 -4.36 2.45
N VAL A 53 -14.25 -5.05 3.56
CA VAL A 53 -12.88 -5.17 4.10
C VAL A 53 -11.96 -5.82 3.08
N TYR A 54 -12.35 -6.95 2.48
CA TYR A 54 -11.51 -7.65 1.51
C TYR A 54 -11.28 -6.83 0.25
N VAL A 55 -12.33 -6.18 -0.28
CA VAL A 55 -12.21 -5.29 -1.43
C VAL A 55 -11.32 -4.09 -1.10
N GLY A 56 -11.54 -3.46 0.05
CA GLY A 56 -10.73 -2.34 0.53
C GLY A 56 -9.27 -2.72 0.70
N ALA A 57 -8.98 -3.89 1.30
CA ALA A 57 -7.63 -4.43 1.44
C ALA A 57 -6.97 -4.66 0.07
N GLY A 58 -7.69 -5.26 -0.89
CA GLY A 58 -7.19 -5.51 -2.24
C GLY A 58 -6.79 -4.22 -2.98
N ILE A 59 -7.68 -3.22 -2.96
CA ILE A 59 -7.39 -1.90 -3.56
C ILE A 59 -6.21 -1.24 -2.84
N GLY A 60 -6.21 -1.29 -1.51
CA GLY A 60 -5.17 -0.72 -0.67
C GLY A 60 -3.78 -1.32 -0.92
N LEU A 61 -3.70 -2.63 -1.10
CA LEU A 61 -2.45 -3.33 -1.44
C LEU A 61 -1.89 -2.86 -2.78
N ILE A 62 -2.73 -2.78 -3.81
CA ILE A 62 -2.33 -2.39 -5.17
C ILE A 62 -1.89 -0.92 -5.19
N ALA A 63 -2.72 -0.03 -4.64
CA ALA A 63 -2.44 1.41 -4.61
C ALA A 63 -1.22 1.70 -3.73
N GLY A 64 -1.14 1.09 -2.55
CA GLY A 64 -0.05 1.26 -1.60
C GLY A 64 1.29 0.80 -2.15
N ALA A 65 1.34 -0.37 -2.80
CA ALA A 65 2.57 -0.84 -3.46
C ALA A 65 3.05 0.13 -4.55
N GLY A 66 2.13 0.62 -5.38
CA GLY A 66 2.44 1.59 -6.44
C GLY A 66 2.99 2.91 -5.89
N ILE A 67 2.32 3.48 -4.88
CA ILE A 67 2.75 4.72 -4.21
C ILE A 67 4.10 4.52 -3.52
N GLY A 68 4.29 3.41 -2.80
CA GLY A 68 5.53 3.11 -2.08
C GLY A 68 6.75 3.01 -3.02
N VAL A 69 6.59 2.34 -4.17
CA VAL A 69 7.64 2.28 -5.20
C VAL A 69 7.91 3.66 -5.80
N TRP A 70 6.86 4.45 -6.05
CA TRP A 70 6.99 5.80 -6.60
C TRP A 70 7.71 6.75 -5.66
N MET A 71 7.34 6.78 -4.38
CA MET A 71 7.96 7.62 -3.35
C MET A 71 9.44 7.25 -3.14
N ALA A 72 9.76 5.95 -3.04
CA ALA A 72 11.14 5.49 -2.95
C ALA A 72 11.98 5.87 -4.19
N GLY A 73 11.35 5.92 -5.37
CA GLY A 73 11.96 6.42 -6.59
C GLY A 73 12.22 7.94 -6.56
N LYS A 74 11.30 8.71 -5.98
CA LYS A 74 11.37 10.17 -5.89
C LYS A 74 12.45 10.62 -4.90
N GLU A 75 12.44 10.07 -3.68
CA GLU A 75 13.38 10.42 -2.61
C GLU A 75 14.84 10.20 -3.04
N ARG A 76 15.09 9.10 -3.78
CA ARG A 76 16.43 8.83 -4.32
C ARG A 76 16.87 9.87 -5.36
N ARG A 77 15.97 10.30 -6.26
CA ARG A 77 16.29 11.35 -7.25
C ARG A 77 16.63 12.67 -6.57
N GLU A 78 15.98 12.98 -5.46
CA GLU A 78 16.28 14.16 -4.66
C GLU A 78 17.65 14.03 -3.99
N ARG A 79 17.97 12.88 -3.36
CA ARG A 79 19.31 12.64 -2.78
C ARG A 79 20.43 12.74 -3.81
N ASP A 80 20.23 12.20 -5.02
CA ASP A 80 21.19 12.29 -6.12
C ASP A 80 21.40 13.75 -6.59
N ARG A 81 20.31 14.55 -6.62
CA ARG A 81 20.33 15.97 -7.03
C ARG A 81 21.10 16.86 -6.04
N PHE A 82 20.97 16.60 -4.75
CA PHE A 82 21.67 17.37 -3.71
C PHE A 82 23.08 16.86 -3.40
N GLY A 83 23.57 15.86 -4.15
CA GLY A 83 24.92 15.32 -3.94
C GLY A 83 25.11 14.59 -2.61
N LEU A 84 24.01 14.21 -1.93
CA LEU A 84 24.02 13.55 -0.62
C LEU A 84 24.23 12.04 -0.71
N ASP A 85 24.52 11.49 -1.90
CA ASP A 85 24.85 10.08 -2.07
C ASP A 85 26.32 9.86 -1.65
N VAL A 86 26.52 9.68 -0.33
CA VAL A 86 27.82 9.52 0.37
C VAL A 86 28.61 8.25 -0.05
N HIS A 87 28.15 7.55 -1.09
CA HIS A 87 28.73 6.31 -1.62
C HIS A 87 29.32 6.46 -3.02
N LYS A 88 29.78 7.66 -3.40
CA LYS A 88 30.77 7.78 -4.47
C LYS A 88 32.16 7.54 -3.88
N PRO A 89 32.86 6.43 -4.20
CA PRO A 89 34.30 6.41 -3.97
C PRO A 89 34.89 7.57 -4.77
N PHE A 90 35.63 8.45 -4.09
CA PHE A 90 36.48 9.43 -4.74
C PHE A 90 37.33 8.67 -5.77
N LYS A 91 37.21 9.04 -7.04
CA LYS A 91 38.12 8.59 -8.09
C LYS A 91 39.50 9.17 -7.86
#